data_AF-A0AAE7DKJ5-F1
#
_entry.id   AF-A0AAE7DKJ5-F1
#
_cell.length_a   1.000
_cell.length_b   1.000
_cell.length_c   1.000
_cell.angle_alpha   90.00
_cell.angle_beta   90.00
_cell.angle_gamma   90.00
#
_symmetry.space_group_name_H-M   'P 1'
#
loop_
_entity.id
_entity.type
_entity.pdbx_description
1 polymer ?
#
loop_
_entity_poly.entity_id
_entity_poly.type
_entity_poly.pdbx_seq_one_letter_code
_entity_poly.pdbx_strand_id
1 'polypeptide(L)' 'MTIRLKLELASGQSLKGAPLELLSKGVPIARAVVDAQGLVFFDAKPGTAELAVRVDRSILKA' A
#
# COMPACT_ATOMS: atom_id res chain seq x y z
N MET A 1 7.67 0.96 -13.18
CA MET A 1 6.51 0.04 -13.20
C MET A 1 5.51 0.58 -12.20
N THR A 2 4.24 0.66 -12.58
CA THR A 2 3.18 1.12 -11.67
C THR A 2 2.43 -0.09 -11.13
N ILE A 3 2.30 -0.15 -9.81
CA ILE A 3 1.53 -1.17 -9.10
C ILE A 3 0.26 -0.50 -8.62
N ARG A 4 -0.87 -0.97 -9.12
CA ARG A 4 -2.20 -0.52 -8.71
C ARG A 4 -2.84 -1.60 -7.85
N LEU A 5 -3.33 -1.21 -6.67
CA LEU A 5 -4.03 -2.11 -5.78
C LEU A 5 -5.42 -1.55 -5.50
N LYS A 6 -6.37 -2.46 -5.31
CA LYS A 6 -7.71 -2.18 -4.81
C LYS A 6 -7.82 -2.83 -3.43
N LEU A 7 -8.14 -2.04 -2.42
CA LEU A 7 -8.24 -2.48 -1.04
C LEU A 7 -9.66 -2.25 -0.52
N GLU A 8 -10.28 -3.35 -0.09
CA GLU A 8 -11.63 -3.39 0.43
C GLU A 8 -11.65 -4.23 1.71
N LEU A 9 -12.55 -3.89 2.63
CA LEU A 9 -12.96 -4.77 3.71
C LEU A 9 -13.64 -6.03 3.13
N ALA A 10 -13.71 -7.10 3.91
CA ALA A 10 -14.48 -8.28 3.52
C ALA A 10 -15.96 -7.97 3.22
N SER A 11 -16.49 -6.86 3.74
CA SER A 11 -17.82 -6.32 3.44
C SER A 11 -17.94 -5.64 2.07
N GLY A 12 -16.85 -5.49 1.32
CA GLY A 12 -16.76 -4.73 0.07
C GLY A 12 -16.62 -3.22 0.27
N GLN A 13 -16.58 -2.74 1.52
CA GLN A 13 -16.37 -1.32 1.80
C GLN A 13 -14.93 -0.90 1.50
N SER A 14 -14.75 0.28 0.90
CA SER A 14 -13.43 0.86 0.67
C SER A 14 -12.67 1.07 1.98
N LEU A 15 -11.39 0.73 1.98
CA LEU A 15 -10.45 1.05 3.07
C LEU A 15 -9.83 2.46 2.91
N LYS A 16 -10.62 3.43 2.43
CA LYS A 16 -10.20 4.84 2.29
C LYS A 16 -9.44 5.32 3.52
N GLY A 17 -8.31 5.97 3.31
CA GLY A 17 -7.49 6.53 4.38
C GLY A 17 -6.55 5.51 5.03
N ALA A 18 -6.64 4.21 4.68
CA ALA A 18 -5.68 3.23 5.16
C ALA A 18 -4.27 3.56 4.63
N PRO A 19 -3.27 3.69 5.50
CA PRO A 19 -1.90 3.92 5.09
C PRO A 19 -1.23 2.60 4.75
N LEU A 20 -0.52 2.57 3.62
CA LEU A 20 0.13 1.39 3.11
C LEU A 20 1.59 1.69 2.78
N GLU A 21 2.43 0.68 2.97
CA GLU A 21 3.81 0.68 2.52
C GLU A 21 4.00 -0.38 1.44
N LEU A 22 4.74 -0.02 0.38
CA LEU A 22 5.34 -0.98 -0.53
C LEU A 22 6.72 -1.33 -0.01
N LEU A 23 7.02 -2.63 0.02
CA LEU A 23 8.28 -3.18 0.48
C LEU A 23 9.00 -3.87 -0.67
N SER A 24 10.33 -3.87 -0.61
CA SER A 24 11.18 -4.76 -1.38
C SER A 24 12.13 -5.45 -0.42
N LYS A 25 12.18 -6.79 -0.46
CA LYS A 25 13.01 -7.59 0.46
C LYS A 25 12.76 -7.25 1.94
N GLY A 26 11.51 -6.98 2.29
CA GLY A 26 11.09 -6.62 3.65
C GLY A 26 11.41 -5.18 4.09
N VAL A 27 11.99 -4.34 3.23
CA VAL A 27 12.29 -2.93 3.52
C VAL A 27 11.27 -2.00 2.84
N PRO A 28 10.64 -1.04 3.55
CA PRO A 28 9.76 -0.04 2.93
C PRO A 28 10.50 0.82 1.90
N ILE A 29 9.95 0.91 0.69
CA ILE A 29 10.50 1.70 -0.42
C ILE A 29 9.53 2.79 -0.91
N ALA A 30 8.26 2.71 -0.55
CA ALA A 30 7.26 3.75 -0.82
C ALA A 30 6.11 3.68 0.19
N ARG A 31 5.41 4.81 0.37
CA ARG A 31 4.22 4.94 1.21
C ARG A 31 3.11 5.64 0.43
N ALA A 32 1.88 5.21 0.64
CA ALA A 32 0.71 5.82 0.04
C ALA A 32 -0.54 5.59 0.89
N VAL A 33 -1.57 6.38 0.65
CA VAL A 33 -2.85 6.29 1.36
C VAL A 33 -3.92 5.88 0.36
N VAL A 34 -4.79 4.96 0.77
CA VAL A 34 -5.91 4.49 -0.05
C VAL A 34 -6.91 5.63 -0.30
N ASP A 35 -7.29 5.85 -1.56
CA ASP A 35 -8.22 6.90 -1.97
C ASP A 35 -9.69 6.55 -1.69
N ALA A 36 -10.62 7.44 -2.07
CA ALA A 36 -12.05 7.26 -1.84
C ALA A 36 -12.63 6.04 -2.58
N GLN A 37 -12.03 5.68 -3.71
CA GLN A 37 -12.39 4.54 -4.55
C GLN A 37 -11.74 3.25 -4.04
N GLY A 38 -10.98 3.27 -2.95
CA GLY A 38 -10.30 2.10 -2.42
C GLY A 38 -9.05 1.75 -3.20
N LEU A 39 -8.49 2.69 -3.98
CA LEU A 39 -7.30 2.46 -4.79
C LEU A 39 -6.06 3.05 -4.13
N VAL A 40 -4.94 2.40 -4.39
CA VAL A 40 -3.61 2.95 -4.10
C VAL A 40 -2.68 2.66 -5.27
N PHE A 41 -1.75 3.56 -5.51
CA PHE A 41 -0.78 3.46 -6.58
C PHE A 41 0.64 3.58 -6.01
N PHE A 42 1.52 2.72 -6.46
CA PHE A 42 2.95 2.80 -6.18
C PHE A 42 3.73 2.78 -7.48
N ASP A 43 4.72 3.65 -7.60
CA ASP A 43 5.71 3.58 -8.66
C ASP A 43 6.97 2.89 -8.14
N ALA A 44 7.25 1.71 -8.67
CA ALA A 44 8.44 0.94 -8.37
C ALA A 44 9.46 1.05 -9.51
N LYS A 45 10.73 1.20 -9.15
CA LYS A 45 11.84 1.17 -10.11
C LYS A 45 11.88 -0.21 -10.79
N PRO A 46 12.09 -0.29 -12.12
CA PRO A 46 12.32 -1.57 -12.79
C PRO A 46 13.46 -2.35 -12.10
N GLY A 47 13.33 -3.67 -12.01
CA GLY A 47 14.29 -4.54 -11.32
C GLY A 47 14.12 -4.63 -9.80
N THR A 48 13.13 -3.94 -9.22
CA THR A 48 12.73 -4.18 -7.82
C THR A 48 12.13 -5.58 -7.69
N ALA A 49 12.67 -6.39 -6.79
CA ALA A 49 12.25 -7.78 -6.57
C ALA A 49 11.63 -7.98 -5.17
N GLU A 50 10.97 -9.12 -4.99
CA GLU A 50 10.35 -9.53 -3.70
C GLU A 50 9.48 -8.44 -3.11
N LEU A 51 8.49 -8.01 -3.92
CA LEU A 51 7.58 -6.94 -3.56
C LEU A 51 6.50 -7.46 -2.60
N ALA A 52 6.25 -6.70 -1.54
CA ALA A 52 5.15 -6.94 -0.61
C ALA A 52 4.46 -5.62 -0.27
N VAL A 53 3.20 -5.68 0.14
CA VAL A 53 2.43 -4.52 0.58
C VAL A 53 1.93 -4.81 1.99
N ARG A 54 2.10 -3.83 2.90
CA ARG A 54 1.59 -3.95 4.27
C ARG A 54 0.90 -2.67 4.71
N VAL A 55 0.05 -2.79 5.73
CA VAL A 55 -0.50 -1.63 6.44
C VAL A 55 0.61 -0.96 7.26
N ASP A 56 0.79 0.35 7.07
CA ASP A 56 1.72 1.14 7.88
C ASP A 56 1.11 1.32 9.28
N ARG A 57 1.63 0.58 10.26
CA ARG A 57 1.21 0.73 11.66
C ARG A 57 2.03 1.75 12.43
N SER A 58 3.06 2.35 11.82
CA SER A 58 3.85 3.40 12.48
C SER A 58 3.05 4.69 12.72
N ILE A 59 1.93 4.86 12.03
CA ILE A 59 0.99 5.98 12.25
C ILE A 59 0.17 5.82 13.53
N LEU A 60 0.08 4.61 14.08
CA LEU A 60 -0.63 4.36 15.32
C LEU A 60 0.29 4.81 16.45
N LYS A 61 -0.02 5.97 17.04
CA LYS A 61 0.63 6.39 18.29
C LYS A 61 0.24 5.39 19.38
N ALA A 62 1.23 4.99 20.19
CA ALA A 62 1.04 4.12 21.35
C ALA A 62 0.11 4.76 22.39
#